data_AF-A0A9E4GKJ3-F1
#
_entry.id   AF-A0A9E4GKJ3-F1
#
_cell.length_a   1.000
_cell.length_b   1.000
_cell.length_c   1.000
_cell.angle_alpha   90.00
_cell.angle_beta   90.00
_cell.angle_gamma   90.00
#
_symmetry.space_group_name_H-M   'P 1'
#
loop_
_entity.id
_entity.type
_entity.pdbx_description
1 polymer ?
#
loop_
_entity_poly.entity_id
_entity_poly.type
_entity_poly.pdbx_seq_one_letter_code
_entity_poly.pdbx_strand_id
1 'polypeptide(L)'
;MEACLRGGFVCRTVEPEGLILARPAEDIGVAEVCEVIERAEERSAEGETEDWLTQLLGQREQAIRASLDGVSLRSLALSSDTPARRHNRSA
;
A
#
# COMPACT_ATOMS: atom_id res chain seq x y z
N MET A 1 3.55 3.72 -9.07
CA MET A 1 5.01 3.51 -8.88
C MET A 1 5.78 4.81 -8.65
N GLU A 2 5.50 5.88 -9.39
CA GLU A 2 6.04 7.22 -9.11
C GLU A 2 5.78 7.72 -7.68
N ALA A 3 4.64 7.38 -7.08
CA ALA A 3 4.37 7.69 -5.68
C ALA A 3 5.40 7.04 -4.73
N CYS A 4 5.72 5.75 -4.94
CA CYS A 4 6.70 5.02 -4.13
C CYS A 4 8.13 5.52 -4.32
N LEU A 5 8.48 5.99 -5.53
CA LEU A 5 9.76 6.65 -5.80
C LEU A 5 9.87 7.99 -5.05
N ARG A 6 8.82 8.82 -5.14
CA ARG A 6 8.76 10.12 -4.43
C ARG A 6 8.67 9.97 -2.92
N GLY A 7 8.02 8.91 -2.44
CA GLY A 7 7.94 8.54 -1.03
C GLY A 7 9.22 7.91 -0.48
N GLY A 8 10.24 7.68 -1.33
CA GLY A 8 11.51 7.13 -0.90
C GLY A 8 11.46 5.66 -0.47
N PHE A 9 10.44 4.90 -0.89
CA PHE A 9 10.37 3.46 -0.60
C PHE A 9 11.15 2.62 -1.60
N VAL A 10 11.24 3.10 -2.84
CA VAL A 10 11.95 2.44 -3.92
C VAL A 10 12.94 3.38 -4.60
N CYS A 11 14.00 2.81 -5.15
CA CYS A 11 14.99 3.51 -5.96
C CYS A 11 15.13 2.82 -7.33
N ARG A 12 15.42 3.61 -8.37
CA ARG A 12 15.79 3.08 -9.68
C ARG A 12 17.25 2.69 -9.67
N THR A 13 17.55 1.49 -10.14
CA THR A 13 18.90 1.03 -10.42
C THR A 13 19.20 1.18 -11.90
N VAL A 14 20.43 1.57 -12.23
CA VAL A 14 20.89 1.72 -13.62
C VAL A 14 21.57 0.46 -14.14
N GLU A 15 22.14 -0.36 -13.26
CA GLU A 15 22.75 -1.64 -13.64
C GLU A 15 22.70 -2.65 -12.46
N PRO A 16 21.94 -3.75 -12.58
CA PRO A 16 20.93 -4.00 -13.60
C PRO A 16 19.81 -2.95 -13.56
N GLU A 17 19.21 -2.65 -14.70
CA GLU A 17 18.04 -1.77 -14.74
C GLU A 17 16.91 -2.38 -13.92
N GLY A 18 16.33 -1.62 -13.00
CA GLY A 18 15.28 -2.13 -12.13
C GLY A 18 14.85 -1.19 -11.01
N LEU A 19 14.08 -1.76 -10.08
CA LEU A 19 13.63 -1.10 -8.86
C LEU A 19 14.06 -1.93 -7.66
N ILE A 20 14.65 -1.27 -6.67
CA ILE A 20 15.00 -1.87 -5.38
C ILE A 20 14.33 -1.10 -4.25
N LEU A 21 14.18 -1.73 -3.08
CA LEU A 21 13.78 -1.02 -1.88
C LEU A 21 14.90 -0.07 -1.43
N ALA A 22 14.54 1.14 -1.04
CA ALA A 22 15.49 2.14 -0.55
C ALA A 22 15.99 1.83 0.88
N ARG A 23 15.28 0.97 1.61
CA ARG A 23 15.58 0.54 2.98
C ARG A 23 15.03 -0.88 3.22
N PRO A 24 15.43 -1.56 4.32
CA PRO A 24 14.95 -2.91 4.64
C PRO A 24 13.41 -3.00 4.70
N ALA A 25 12.85 -4.16 4.32
CA ALA A 25 11.41 -4.36 4.22
C ALA A 25 10.69 -4.38 5.58
N GLU A 26 11.42 -4.66 6.66
CA GLU A 26 10.97 -4.54 8.06
C GLU A 26 10.78 -3.09 8.49
N ASP A 27 11.51 -2.15 7.88
CA ASP A 27 11.47 -0.73 8.22
C ASP A 27 10.42 0.04 7.40
N ILE A 28 9.72 -0.63 6.48
CA ILE A 28 8.69 -0.02 5.64
C ILE A 28 7.32 -0.48 6.14
N GLY A 29 6.57 0.44 6.74
CA GLY A 29 5.21 0.20 7.18
C GLY A 29 4.23 0.15 6.02
N VAL A 30 3.26 -0.76 6.06
CA VAL A 30 2.21 -0.86 5.03
C VAL A 30 1.32 0.38 5.06
N ALA A 31 0.95 0.86 6.25
CA ALA A 31 0.15 2.08 6.41
C ALA A 31 0.83 3.31 5.77
N GLU A 32 2.16 3.42 5.91
CA GLU A 32 2.97 4.50 5.34
C GLU A 32 2.97 4.46 3.80
N VAL A 33 3.06 3.25 3.22
CA VAL A 33 2.98 3.07 1.76
C VAL A 33 1.60 3.43 1.24
N CYS A 34 0.53 3.00 1.91
CA CYS A 34 -0.86 3.36 1.55
C CYS A 34 -1.06 4.87 1.54
N GLU A 35 -0.62 5.56 2.58
CA GLU A 35 -0.76 7.02 2.72
C GLU A 35 -0.09 7.79 1.57
N VAL A 36 1.09 7.34 1.12
CA VAL A 36 1.79 7.96 -0.02
C VAL A 36 1.06 7.72 -1.35
N ILE A 37 0.45 6.55 -1.53
CA ILE A 37 -0.31 6.22 -2.73
C ILE A 37 -1.61 7.04 -2.74
N GLU A 38 -2.35 7.06 -1.65
CA GLU A 38 -3.61 7.80 -1.51
C GLU A 38 -3.40 9.30 -1.76
N ARG A 39 -2.37 9.93 -1.17
CA ARG A 39 -2.03 11.34 -1.47
C ARG A 39 -1.64 11.61 -2.92
N ALA A 40 -1.17 10.59 -3.63
CA ALA A 40 -0.91 10.72 -5.06
C ALA A 40 -2.20 10.66 -5.88
N GLU A 41 -3.22 9.95 -5.40
CA GLU A 41 -4.53 9.79 -6.05
C GLU A 41 -5.52 10.91 -5.70
N GLU A 42 -5.53 11.40 -4.46
CA GLU A 42 -6.37 12.53 -3.99
C GLU A 42 -6.12 13.81 -4.79
N ARG A 43 -4.87 14.04 -5.23
CA ARG A 43 -4.52 15.16 -6.12
C ARG A 43 -5.22 15.11 -7.49
N SER A 44 -5.93 14.03 -7.81
CA SER A 44 -6.69 13.86 -9.05
C SER A 44 -8.21 13.83 -8.86
N ALA A 45 -8.72 13.82 -7.63
CA ALA A 45 -10.15 13.64 -7.37
C ALA A 45 -10.71 14.80 -6.53
N GLU A 46 -11.22 15.82 -7.21
CA GLU A 46 -12.05 16.86 -6.60
C GLU A 46 -13.52 16.60 -7.00
N GLY A 47 -14.33 16.20 -6.02
CA GLY A 47 -15.78 16.02 -6.19
C GLY A 47 -16.50 16.15 -4.85
N GLU A 48 -17.51 17.03 -4.81
CA GLU A 48 -18.33 17.27 -3.62
C GLU A 48 -19.17 16.02 -3.31
N THR A 49 -18.90 15.39 -2.16
CA THR A 49 -19.68 14.26 -1.63
C THR A 49 -20.42 14.70 -0.36
N GLU A 50 -21.64 14.20 -0.17
CA GLU A 50 -22.51 14.47 0.98
C GLU A 50 -21.78 14.25 2.33
N ASP A 51 -21.85 15.23 3.24
CA ASP A 51 -21.00 15.35 4.44
C ASP A 51 -21.06 14.12 5.38
N TRP A 52 -22.23 13.49 5.55
CA TRP A 52 -22.38 12.33 6.42
C TRP A 52 -21.70 11.07 5.86
N LEU A 53 -21.71 10.88 4.54
CA LEU A 53 -21.09 9.74 3.87
C LEU A 53 -19.56 9.87 3.93
N THR A 54 -19.06 11.09 3.74
CA THR A 54 -17.63 11.43 3.87
C THR A 54 -17.12 11.10 5.28
N GLN A 55 -17.88 11.45 6.32
CA GLN A 55 -17.53 11.13 7.71
C GLN A 55 -17.49 9.63 7.98
N LEU A 56 -18.50 8.87 7.51
CA LEU A 56 -18.54 7.42 7.69
C LEU A 56 -17.39 6.72 6.97
N LEU A 57 -17.10 7.13 5.73
CA LEU A 57 -15.99 6.61 4.95
C LEU A 57 -14.65 6.92 5.62
N GLY A 58 -14.48 8.14 6.14
CA GLY A 58 -13.30 8.54 6.90
C GLY A 58 -13.08 7.70 8.16
N GLN A 59 -14.14 7.40 8.92
CA GLN A 59 -14.04 6.51 10.10
C GLN A 59 -13.60 5.09 9.72
N ARG A 60 -14.17 4.54 8.64
CA ARG A 60 -13.79 3.22 8.14
C ARG A 60 -12.33 3.20 7.72
N GLU A 61 -11.89 4.21 6.99
CA GLU A 61 -10.52 4.30 6.52
C GLU A 61 -9.53 4.42 7.69
N GLN A 62 -9.88 5.21 8.71
CA GLN A 62 -9.09 5.32 9.93
C GLN A 62 -9.00 3.98 10.68
N ALA A 63 -10.08 3.22 10.77
CA ALA A 63 -10.07 1.88 11.37
C ALA A 63 -9.19 0.90 10.58
N ILE A 64 -9.24 0.94 9.25
CA ILE A 64 -8.37 0.15 8.38
C ILE A 64 -6.91 0.55 8.62
N ARG A 65 -6.59 1.85 8.65
CA ARG A 65 -5.24 2.34 8.86
C ARG A 65 -4.69 1.93 10.24
N ALA A 66 -5.52 2.00 11.28
CA ALA A 66 -5.16 1.52 12.61
C ALA A 66 -4.89 0.01 12.62
N SER A 67 -5.61 -0.79 11.82
CA SER A 67 -5.36 -2.23 11.71
C SER A 67 -4.06 -2.58 10.99
N LEU A 68 -3.56 -1.67 10.15
CA LEU A 68 -2.29 -1.80 9.42
C LEU A 68 -1.09 -1.26 10.22
N ASP A 69 -1.34 -0.67 11.40
CA ASP A 69 -0.27 -0.19 12.26
C ASP A 69 0.61 -1.35 12.75
N GLY A 70 1.92 -1.14 12.75
CA GLY A 70 2.91 -2.17 13.04
C GLY A 70 3.08 -3.27 11.98
N VAL A 71 2.32 -3.26 10.88
CA VAL A 71 2.52 -4.20 9.76
C VAL A 71 3.59 -3.66 8.82
N SER A 72 4.68 -4.41 8.66
CA SER A 72 5.76 -4.10 7.71
C SER A 72 5.60 -4.86 6.39
N LEU A 73 6.22 -4.38 5.31
CA LEU A 73 6.26 -5.10 4.03
C LEU A 73 6.84 -6.51 4.18
N ARG A 74 7.81 -6.69 5.07
CA ARG A 74 8.36 -8.02 5.39
C ARG A 74 7.29 -8.93 5.99
N SER A 75 6.58 -8.48 7.02
CA SER A 75 5.52 -9.28 7.65
C SER A 75 4.38 -9.61 6.68
N LEU A 76 4.03 -8.67 5.79
CA LEU A 76 3.03 -8.87 4.75
C LEU A 76 3.48 -9.92 3.73
N ALA A 77 4.73 -9.84 3.25
CA ALA A 77 5.29 -10.80 2.30
C ALA A 77 5.32 -12.22 2.90
N LEU A 78 5.71 -12.35 4.16
CA LEU A 78 5.73 -13.64 4.87
C LEU A 78 4.33 -14.20 5.14
N SER A 79 3.34 -13.32 5.36
CA SER A 79 1.94 -13.71 5.54
C SER A 79 1.28 -14.12 4.21
N SER A 80 1.74 -13.56 3.10
CA SER A 80 1.25 -13.88 1.76
C SER A 80 1.72 -15.23 1.23
N ASP A 81 2.59 -15.95 1.95
CA ASP A 81 3.11 -17.27 1.58
C ASP A 81 2.17 -18.43 1.96
N THR A 82 0.88 -18.15 2.18
CA THR A 82 -0.16 -19.17 2.16
C THR A 82 -0.67 -19.33 0.72
N PRO A 83 -0.35 -20.41 -0.02
CA PRO A 83 -0.80 -20.60 -1.38
C PRO A 83 -2.31 -20.88 -1.43
N ALA A 84 -3.13 -19.83 -1.41
CA ALA A 84 -4.53 -19.89 -1.84
C ALA A 84 -4.62 -19.87 -3.38
N ARG A 85 -3.98 -20.86 -4.04
CA ARG A 85 -4.26 -21.23 -5.44
C ARG A 85 -4.27 -22.74 -5.60
N ARG A 86 -5.28 -23.37 -5.00
CA ARG A 86 -5.94 -24.54 -5.62
C ARG A 86 -7.38 -24.15 -5.94
N HIS A 87 -7.55 -23.35 -7.01
CA HIS A 87 -8.82 -23.33 -7.73
C HIS A 87 -8.79 -24.47 -8.76
N ASN A 88 -9.84 -25.27 -8.70
CA ASN A 88 -10.21 -26.36 -9.61
C ASN A 88 -9.87 -26.11 -11.08
N ARG A 89 -9.35 -27.15 -11.75
CA ARG A 89 -9.79 -27.51 -13.10
C ARG A 89 -9.89 -29.03 -13.23
N SER A 90 -11.01 -29.42 -13.78
CA SER A 90 -11.56 -30.76 -13.99
C SER A 90 -10.67 -31.73 -14.76
N ALA A 91 -10.81 -33.01 -14.44
CA ALA A 91 -11.15 -34.07 -15.39
C ALA A 91 -11.99 -35.12 -14.65
#